data_AF-A0A1H1UPE2-F1
#
_entry.id   AF-A0A1H1UPE2-F1
#
_cell.length_a   1.000
_cell.length_b   1.000
_cell.length_c   1.000
_cell.angle_alpha   90.00
_cell.angle_beta   90.00
_cell.angle_gamma   90.00
#
_symmetry.space_group_name_H-M   'P 1'
#
loop_
_entity.id
_entity.type
_entity.pdbx_description
1 polymer ?
#
loop_
_entity_poly.entity_id
_entity_poly.type
_entity_poly.pdbx_seq_one_letter_code
_entity_poly.pdbx_strand_id
1 'polypeptide(L)'
;MRPPRAYKLGPVRNTIPAWVLVLAAVFCITVGKAYVDGPLWNASVQSLREIRLIPLQEFYQPTVWYGPWLNFLGNVALFVPVGLLARRRAVPVGVGLSVAIELTQFATATGYTDIDDLIFNTLGAALGGWLAGRLTRRSYRAAVAACVAGSLAVVAAFAGLWLVQ
;
A
#
# COMPACT_ATOMS: atom_id res chain seq x y z
N MET A 1 37.23 -5.77 -10.29
CA MET A 1 36.08 -6.39 -9.57
C MET A 1 34.96 -6.68 -10.55
N ARG A 2 34.49 -7.92 -10.67
CA ARG A 2 33.28 -8.24 -11.46
C ARG A 2 32.05 -7.82 -10.63
N PRO A 3 31.06 -7.12 -11.22
CA PRO A 3 29.82 -6.84 -10.50
C PRO A 3 29.18 -8.16 -10.06
N PRO A 4 28.62 -8.25 -8.84
CA PRO A 4 27.91 -9.45 -8.41
C PRO A 4 26.81 -9.77 -9.42
N ARG A 5 26.82 -11.00 -9.95
CA ARG A 5 25.80 -11.46 -10.90
C ARG A 5 24.44 -11.25 -10.25
N ALA A 6 23.63 -10.34 -10.82
CA ALA A 6 22.24 -10.21 -10.44
C ALA A 6 21.58 -11.58 -10.65
N TYR A 7 21.34 -12.30 -9.56
CA TYR A 7 20.66 -13.58 -9.62
C TYR A 7 19.29 -13.31 -10.21
N LYS A 8 19.06 -13.75 -11.47
CA LYS A 8 17.73 -13.76 -12.06
C LYS A 8 16.88 -14.67 -11.17
N LEU A 9 16.11 -14.09 -10.24
CA LEU A 9 15.13 -14.89 -9.48
C LEU A 9 14.21 -15.49 -10.54
N GLY A 10 14.33 -16.81 -10.74
CA GLY A 10 13.42 -17.56 -11.58
C GLY A 10 11.98 -17.41 -11.09
N PRO A 11 10.98 -17.75 -11.90
CA PRO A 11 9.58 -17.65 -11.53
C PRO A 11 9.36 -18.32 -10.17
N VAL A 12 8.92 -17.54 -9.18
CA VAL A 12 8.51 -18.08 -7.89
C VAL A 12 7.18 -18.75 -8.14
N ARG A 13 7.17 -20.08 -8.12
CA ARG A 13 5.97 -20.88 -8.39
C ARG A 13 4.86 -20.45 -7.43
N ASN A 14 3.74 -20.00 -8.00
CA ASN A 14 2.48 -19.62 -7.35
C ASN A 14 2.50 -18.41 -6.38
N THR A 15 2.72 -17.19 -6.90
CA THR A 15 2.58 -15.92 -6.13
C THR A 15 1.14 -15.40 -6.04
N ILE A 16 0.16 -16.11 -6.61
CA ILE A 16 -1.24 -15.66 -6.65
C ILE A 16 -1.81 -15.46 -5.23
N PRO A 17 -1.64 -16.39 -4.27
CA PRO A 17 -2.15 -16.18 -2.91
C PRO A 17 -1.53 -14.94 -2.24
N ALA A 18 -0.25 -14.67 -2.51
CA ALA A 18 0.42 -13.48 -2.00
C ALA A 18 -0.16 -12.20 -2.58
N TRP A 19 -0.43 -12.18 -3.89
CA TRP A 19 -1.12 -11.05 -4.54
C TRP A 19 -2.51 -10.81 -3.97
N VAL A 20 -3.32 -11.85 -3.81
CA VAL A 20 -4.67 -11.75 -3.25
C VAL A 20 -4.64 -11.13 -1.86
N LEU A 21 -3.77 -11.63 -0.98
CA LEU A 21 -3.67 -11.15 0.40
C LEU A 21 -3.15 -9.71 0.47
N VAL A 22 -2.12 -9.38 -0.31
CA VAL A 22 -1.59 -8.01 -0.37
C VAL A 22 -2.66 -7.04 -0.88
N LEU A 23 -3.37 -7.38 -1.95
CA LEU A 23 -4.44 -6.52 -2.49
C LEU A 23 -5.61 -6.39 -1.53
N ALA A 24 -5.97 -7.45 -0.80
CA ALA A 24 -6.98 -7.39 0.24
C ALA A 24 -6.58 -6.43 1.37
N ALA A 25 -5.33 -6.50 1.86
CA ALA A 25 -4.82 -5.59 2.87
C ALA A 25 -4.78 -4.14 2.39
N VAL A 26 -4.33 -3.90 1.15
CA VAL A 26 -4.38 -2.58 0.50
C VAL A 26 -5.81 -2.05 0.47
N PHE A 27 -6.77 -2.86 0.02
CA PHE A 27 -8.17 -2.48 -0.04
C PHE A 27 -8.74 -2.15 1.35
N CYS A 28 -8.48 -2.97 2.37
CA CYS A 28 -8.91 -2.73 3.74
C CYS A 28 -8.44 -1.36 4.27
N ILE A 29 -7.17 -1.02 4.06
CA ILE A 29 -6.59 0.23 4.58
C ILE A 29 -6.97 1.46 3.75
N THR A 30 -7.18 1.33 2.44
CA THR A 30 -7.43 2.49 1.57
C THR A 30 -8.91 2.81 1.41
N VAL A 31 -9.71 1.82 1.03
CA VAL A 31 -11.15 1.95 0.78
C VAL A 31 -11.96 1.46 1.98
N GLY A 32 -11.57 0.33 2.56
CA GLY A 32 -12.27 -0.30 3.69
C GLY A 32 -12.37 0.62 4.89
N LYS A 33 -11.30 1.37 5.23
CA LYS A 33 -11.26 2.29 6.38
C LYS A 33 -12.42 3.30 6.46
N ALA A 34 -13.11 3.54 5.35
CA ALA A 34 -14.28 4.41 5.32
C ALA A 34 -15.55 3.81 5.93
N TYR A 35 -15.56 2.50 6.17
CA TYR A 35 -16.71 1.75 6.66
C TYR A 35 -16.49 1.16 8.07
N VAL A 36 -15.28 1.29 8.61
CA VAL A 36 -14.90 0.68 9.89
C VAL A 36 -14.10 1.68 10.70
N ASP A 37 -14.48 1.91 11.95
CA ASP A 37 -13.69 2.76 12.84
C ASP A 37 -12.42 2.05 13.29
N GLY A 38 -11.31 2.80 13.35
CA GLY A 38 -10.02 2.28 13.73
C GLY A 38 -9.34 3.11 14.82
N PRO A 39 -8.27 2.59 15.44
CA PRO A 39 -7.55 3.34 16.47
C PRO A 39 -6.92 4.65 15.96
N LEU A 40 -6.68 4.74 14.66
CA LEU A 40 -5.96 5.85 14.02
C LEU A 40 -6.85 6.66 13.05
N TRP A 41 -8.11 6.27 12.85
CA TRP A 41 -9.03 6.94 11.92
C TRP A 41 -10.48 6.76 12.34
N ASN A 42 -11.33 7.70 11.95
CA ASN A 42 -12.78 7.60 12.12
C ASN A 42 -13.45 7.46 10.74
N ALA A 43 -14.31 6.45 10.57
CA ALA A 43 -15.01 6.15 9.33
C ALA A 43 -15.94 7.29 8.89
N SER A 44 -16.60 7.94 9.84
CA SER A 44 -17.51 9.07 9.60
C SER A 44 -16.85 10.25 8.87
N VAL A 45 -15.56 10.49 9.10
CA VAL A 45 -14.78 11.56 8.46
C VAL A 45 -14.31 11.17 7.04
N GLN A 46 -14.37 9.88 6.70
CA GLN A 46 -14.00 9.37 5.38
C GLN A 46 -15.18 9.34 4.40
N SER A 47 -16.43 9.54 4.86
CA SER A 47 -17.63 9.53 4.01
C SER A 47 -17.82 10.85 3.26
N LEU A 48 -16.77 11.30 2.58
CA LEU A 48 -16.74 12.54 1.81
C LEU A 48 -16.24 12.25 0.39
N ARG A 49 -16.56 13.16 -0.53
CA ARG A 49 -16.04 13.19 -1.89
C ARG A 49 -15.27 14.49 -2.08
N GLU A 50 -14.00 14.46 -1.71
CA GLU A 50 -13.10 15.60 -1.79
C GLU A 50 -11.88 15.25 -2.64
N ILE A 51 -11.42 16.20 -3.45
CA ILE A 51 -10.23 16.04 -4.29
C ILE A 51 -9.16 17.01 -3.81
N ARG A 52 -7.98 16.50 -3.48
CA ARG A 52 -6.80 17.25 -3.06
C ARG A 52 -5.68 17.06 -4.07
N LEU A 53 -5.44 18.09 -4.87
CA LEU A 53 -4.48 18.05 -5.97
C LEU A 53 -3.21 18.88 -5.70
N ILE A 54 -3.11 19.53 -4.55
CA ILE A 54 -1.94 20.31 -4.16
C ILE A 54 -0.95 19.34 -3.50
N PRO A 55 0.20 19.04 -4.13
CA PRO A 55 1.14 18.10 -3.56
C PRO A 55 1.70 18.60 -2.24
N LEU A 56 1.85 17.69 -1.29
CA LEU A 56 2.37 17.90 0.05
C LEU A 56 1.55 18.90 0.86
N GLN A 57 0.28 19.14 0.50
CA GLN A 57 -0.55 20.14 1.17
C GLN A 57 -0.67 19.85 2.67
N GLU A 58 -0.85 18.59 3.05
CA GLU A 58 -0.96 18.21 4.47
C GLU A 58 0.31 18.54 5.27
N PHE A 59 1.50 18.55 4.64
CA PHE A 59 2.74 18.93 5.33
C PHE A 59 2.80 20.41 5.71
N TYR A 60 2.09 21.27 4.97
CA TYR A 60 2.05 22.72 5.23
C TYR A 60 0.77 23.15 5.97
N GLN A 61 -0.31 22.38 5.85
CA GLN A 61 -1.60 22.65 6.49
C GLN A 61 -2.16 21.38 7.17
N PRO A 62 -1.45 20.83 8.18
CA PRO A 62 -1.87 19.59 8.82
C PRO A 62 -3.07 19.82 9.76
N THR A 63 -4.08 18.95 9.68
CA THR A 63 -5.13 18.87 10.72
C THR A 63 -4.56 18.45 12.06
N VAL A 64 -3.64 17.49 12.04
CA VAL A 64 -2.85 17.04 13.20
C VAL A 64 -1.39 16.92 12.78
N TRP A 65 -0.46 17.34 13.63
CA TRP A 65 0.97 17.46 13.29
C TRP A 65 1.62 16.16 12.78
N TYR A 66 1.11 15.01 13.21
CA TYR A 66 1.63 13.69 12.83
C TYR A 66 0.90 13.08 11.61
N GLY A 67 -0.21 13.68 11.16
CA GLY A 67 -1.04 13.18 10.07
C GLY A 67 -0.28 12.98 8.75
N PRO A 68 0.46 13.98 8.27
CA PRO A 68 1.21 13.86 7.01
C PRO A 68 2.28 12.76 7.06
N TRP A 69 2.90 12.58 8.23
CA TRP A 69 3.90 11.52 8.45
C TRP A 69 3.27 10.13 8.49
N LEU A 70 2.11 9.99 9.13
CA LEU A 70 1.33 8.75 9.09
C LEU A 70 0.90 8.43 7.67
N ASN A 71 0.45 9.43 6.89
CA ASN A 71 0.03 9.22 5.51
C ASN A 71 1.21 8.78 4.63
N PHE A 72 2.32 9.52 4.69
CA PHE A 72 3.55 9.21 3.96
C PHE A 72 4.08 7.81 4.28
N LEU A 73 4.32 7.52 5.56
CA LEU A 73 4.89 6.23 5.97
C LEU A 73 3.92 5.07 5.74
N GLY A 74 2.63 5.30 6.00
CA GLY A 74 1.56 4.32 5.81
C GLY A 74 1.45 3.88 4.36
N ASN A 75 1.31 4.83 3.43
CA ASN A 75 1.16 4.54 2.00
C ASN A 75 2.42 3.94 1.39
N VAL A 76 3.62 4.46 1.75
CA VAL A 76 4.89 3.85 1.32
C VAL A 76 4.98 2.40 1.80
N ALA A 77 4.75 2.14 3.10
CA ALA A 77 4.82 0.79 3.66
C ALA A 77 3.78 -0.15 3.04
N LEU A 78 2.56 0.34 2.80
CA LEU A 78 1.46 -0.42 2.21
C LEU A 78 1.78 -0.90 0.79
N PHE A 79 2.53 -0.10 0.01
CA PHE A 79 2.88 -0.43 -1.38
C PHE A 79 4.23 -1.14 -1.55
N VAL A 80 5.07 -1.25 -0.52
CA VAL A 80 6.30 -2.06 -0.58
C VAL A 80 6.03 -3.53 -0.96
N PRO A 81 5.03 -4.23 -0.38
CA PRO A 81 4.64 -5.57 -0.80
C PRO A 81 4.23 -5.66 -2.29
N VAL A 82 3.47 -4.68 -2.78
CA VAL A 82 3.07 -4.59 -4.19
C VAL A 82 4.29 -4.51 -5.10
N GLY A 83 5.24 -3.64 -4.74
CA GLY A 83 6.52 -3.49 -5.44
C GLY A 83 7.36 -4.77 -5.44
N LEU A 84 7.46 -5.43 -4.28
CA LEU A 84 8.20 -6.68 -4.12
C LEU A 84 7.67 -7.77 -5.07
N LEU A 85 6.34 -7.90 -5.17
CA LEU A 85 5.68 -8.89 -6.02
C LEU A 85 5.75 -8.52 -7.52
N ALA A 86 5.60 -7.23 -7.86
CA ALA A 86 5.66 -6.74 -9.24
C ALA A 86 7.09 -6.66 -9.80
N ARG A 87 8.11 -6.59 -8.94
CA ARG A 87 9.54 -6.62 -9.28
C ARG A 87 9.88 -5.52 -10.29
N ARG A 88 10.25 -5.89 -11.52
CA ARG A 88 10.61 -4.93 -12.59
C ARG A 88 9.42 -4.11 -13.11
N ARG A 89 8.20 -4.54 -12.82
CA ARG A 89 6.96 -3.83 -13.15
C ARG A 89 6.42 -3.04 -11.95
N ALA A 90 7.20 -2.88 -10.89
CA ALA A 90 6.75 -2.26 -9.65
C ALA A 90 6.18 -0.85 -9.84
N VAL A 91 6.87 0.03 -10.55
CA VAL A 91 6.39 1.40 -10.79
C VAL A 91 5.08 1.41 -11.58
N PRO A 92 4.97 0.82 -12.79
CA PRO A 92 3.70 0.87 -13.54
C PRO A 92 2.55 0.15 -12.84
N VAL A 93 2.82 -0.94 -12.12
CA VAL A 93 1.77 -1.62 -11.32
C VAL A 93 1.36 -0.78 -10.12
N GLY A 94 2.31 -0.14 -9.43
CA GLY A 94 2.05 0.73 -8.28
C GLY A 94 1.24 1.97 -8.69
N VAL A 95 1.63 2.66 -9.76
CA VAL A 95 0.88 3.79 -10.31
C VAL A 95 -0.53 3.35 -10.70
N GLY A 96 -0.66 2.27 -11.47
CA GLY A 96 -1.97 1.80 -11.93
C GLY A 96 -2.90 1.40 -10.79
N LEU A 97 -2.37 0.69 -9.78
CA LEU A 97 -3.14 0.31 -8.59
C LEU A 97 -3.53 1.54 -7.77
N SER A 98 -2.62 2.49 -7.57
CA SER A 98 -2.92 3.69 -6.81
C SER A 98 -3.99 4.55 -7.50
N VAL A 99 -3.89 4.74 -8.83
CA VAL A 99 -4.95 5.43 -9.60
C VAL A 99 -6.28 4.71 -9.46
N ALA A 100 -6.30 3.36 -9.51
CA ALA A 100 -7.53 2.60 -9.32
C ALA A 100 -8.14 2.80 -7.92
N ILE A 101 -7.31 2.94 -6.87
CA ILE A 101 -7.75 3.24 -5.51
C ILE A 101 -8.36 4.64 -5.44
N GLU A 102 -7.65 5.67 -5.93
CA GLU A 102 -8.12 7.05 -5.98
C GLU A 102 -9.48 7.16 -6.69
N LEU A 103 -9.60 6.52 -7.85
CA LEU A 103 -10.84 6.49 -8.64
C LEU A 103 -11.96 5.75 -7.91
N THR A 104 -11.63 4.67 -7.20
CA THR A 104 -12.61 3.95 -6.38
C THR A 104 -13.10 4.85 -5.26
N GLN A 105 -12.19 5.47 -4.49
CA GLN A 105 -12.54 6.37 -3.39
C GLN A 105 -13.41 7.53 -3.86
N PHE A 106 -13.05 8.14 -5.01
CA PHE A 106 -13.87 9.16 -5.64
C PHE A 106 -15.25 8.61 -6.01
N ALA A 107 -15.33 7.50 -6.74
CA ALA A 107 -16.58 6.94 -7.22
C ALA A 107 -17.53 6.53 -6.09
N THR A 108 -17.01 5.98 -5.00
CA THR A 108 -17.78 5.49 -3.86
C THR A 108 -17.96 6.51 -2.74
N ALA A 109 -17.38 7.71 -2.84
CA ALA A 109 -17.37 8.73 -1.79
C ALA A 109 -16.84 8.19 -0.45
N THR A 110 -15.75 7.41 -0.52
CA THR A 110 -15.13 6.75 0.64
C THR A 110 -13.80 7.39 1.02
N GLY A 111 -13.61 8.67 0.72
CA GLY A 111 -12.46 9.42 1.23
C GLY A 111 -12.02 10.56 0.32
N TYR A 112 -10.83 11.03 0.63
CA TYR A 112 -10.13 12.04 -0.13
C TYR A 112 -9.42 11.38 -1.30
N THR A 113 -9.63 11.90 -2.50
CA THR A 113 -8.76 11.63 -3.63
C THR A 113 -7.56 12.54 -3.52
N ASP A 114 -6.38 11.99 -3.22
CA ASP A 114 -5.20 12.76 -2.84
C ASP A 114 -4.01 12.47 -3.76
N ILE A 115 -3.43 13.52 -4.35
CA ILE A 115 -2.24 13.39 -5.18
C ILE A 115 -1.05 12.85 -4.38
N ASP A 116 -1.00 13.10 -3.08
CA ASP A 116 0.05 12.62 -2.19
C ASP A 116 -0.02 11.09 -2.03
N ASP A 117 -1.22 10.52 -1.97
CA ASP A 117 -1.42 9.07 -1.91
C ASP A 117 -0.87 8.41 -3.19
N LEU A 118 -1.14 8.96 -4.37
CA LEU A 118 -0.55 8.51 -5.64
C LEU A 118 0.98 8.53 -5.61
N ILE A 119 1.58 9.62 -5.10
CA ILE A 119 3.03 9.77 -5.02
C ILE A 119 3.61 8.74 -4.04
N PHE A 120 3.08 8.64 -2.82
CA PHE A 120 3.60 7.80 -1.75
C PHE A 120 3.44 6.31 -2.05
N ASN A 121 2.31 5.91 -2.60
CA ASN A 121 2.08 4.55 -3.08
C ASN A 121 3.06 4.17 -4.20
N THR A 122 3.30 5.09 -5.14
CA THR A 122 4.29 4.88 -6.21
C THR A 122 5.70 4.75 -5.65
N LEU A 123 6.08 5.56 -4.66
CA LEU A 123 7.37 5.46 -3.97
C LEU A 123 7.52 4.12 -3.22
N GLY A 124 6.47 3.68 -2.51
CA GLY A 124 6.43 2.37 -1.85
C GLY A 124 6.63 1.22 -2.83
N ALA A 125 5.92 1.25 -3.96
CA ALA A 125 6.08 0.26 -5.01
C ALA A 125 7.49 0.28 -5.60
N ALA A 126 8.04 1.47 -5.93
CA ALA A 126 9.40 1.60 -6.42
C ALA A 126 10.43 1.01 -5.44
N LEU A 127 10.29 1.30 -4.14
CA LEU A 127 11.14 0.74 -3.09
C LEU A 127 11.04 -0.78 -3.03
N GLY A 128 9.83 -1.34 -3.05
CA GLY A 128 9.62 -2.79 -3.08
C GLY A 128 10.25 -3.47 -4.30
N GLY A 129 10.08 -2.87 -5.49
CA GLY A 129 10.69 -3.37 -6.73
C GLY A 129 12.22 -3.31 -6.69
N TRP A 130 12.78 -2.23 -6.14
CA TRP A 130 14.21 -2.09 -5.91
C TRP A 130 14.75 -3.16 -4.95
N LEU A 131 14.09 -3.38 -3.82
CA LEU A 131 14.44 -4.44 -2.87
C LEU A 131 14.41 -5.82 -3.54
N ALA A 132 13.37 -6.13 -4.33
CA ALA A 132 13.26 -7.39 -5.05
C ALA A 132 14.44 -7.64 -6.01
N GLY A 133 15.07 -6.58 -6.54
CA GLY A 133 16.26 -6.68 -7.38
C GLY A 133 17.57 -6.92 -6.62
N ARG A 134 17.61 -6.68 -5.32
CA ARG A 134 18.81 -6.78 -4.46
C ARG A 134 18.82 -8.03 -3.57
N LEU A 135 17.65 -8.60 -3.27
CA LEU A 135 17.52 -9.74 -2.36
C LEU A 135 17.98 -11.06 -3.00
N THR A 136 18.64 -11.90 -2.21
CA THR A 136 18.89 -13.30 -2.56
C THR A 136 17.57 -14.06 -2.67
N ARG A 137 17.54 -15.23 -3.31
CA ARG A 137 16.31 -16.05 -3.41
C ARG A 137 15.73 -16.42 -2.06
N ARG A 138 16.57 -16.71 -1.07
CA ARG A 138 16.13 -17.03 0.30
C ARG A 138 15.53 -15.80 0.98
N SER A 139 16.24 -14.67 0.93
CA SER A 139 15.78 -13.41 1.54
C SER A 139 14.50 -12.88 0.87
N TYR A 140 14.38 -13.00 -0.46
CA TYR A 140 13.18 -12.62 -1.20
C TYR A 140 11.97 -13.46 -0.75
N ARG A 141 12.12 -14.78 -0.60
CA ARG A 141 11.04 -15.65 -0.11
C ARG A 141 10.64 -15.30 1.32
N ALA A 142 11.61 -15.03 2.18
CA ALA A 142 11.34 -14.58 3.55
C ALA A 142 10.60 -13.23 3.57
N ALA A 143 11.02 -12.27 2.75
CA ALA A 143 10.36 -10.97 2.62
C ALA A 143 8.92 -11.10 2.12
N VAL A 144 8.68 -11.92 1.08
CA VAL A 144 7.32 -12.19 0.59
C VAL A 144 6.47 -12.88 1.67
N ALA A 145 7.01 -13.87 2.38
CA ALA A 145 6.29 -14.54 3.46
C ALA A 145 5.94 -13.57 4.60
N ALA A 146 6.86 -12.67 4.97
CA ALA A 146 6.60 -11.63 5.96
C ALA A 146 5.51 -10.65 5.50
N CYS A 147 5.53 -10.23 4.23
CA CYS A 147 4.49 -9.38 3.66
C CYS A 147 3.12 -10.08 3.67
N VAL A 148 3.08 -11.36 3.35
CA VAL A 148 1.85 -12.18 3.39
C VAL A 148 1.32 -12.30 4.82
N ALA A 149 2.17 -12.59 5.79
CA ALA A 149 1.80 -12.66 7.20
C ALA A 149 1.27 -11.30 7.71
N GLY A 150 1.95 -10.21 7.36
CA GLY A 150 1.49 -8.85 7.69
C GLY A 150 0.15 -8.51 7.04
N SER A 151 -0.05 -8.90 5.77
CA SER A 151 -1.31 -8.67 5.06
C SER A 151 -2.46 -9.46 5.69
N LEU A 152 -2.21 -10.72 6.09
CA LEU A 152 -3.18 -11.52 6.84
C LEU A 152 -3.54 -10.88 8.18
N ALA A 153 -2.56 -10.36 8.91
CA ALA A 153 -2.80 -9.66 10.17
C ALA A 153 -3.66 -8.41 9.97
N VAL A 154 -3.41 -7.63 8.92
CA VAL A 154 -4.24 -6.47 8.54
C VAL A 154 -5.67 -6.90 8.24
N VAL A 155 -5.87 -7.90 7.38
CA VAL A 155 -7.21 -8.39 7.02
C VAL A 155 -7.95 -8.94 8.24
N ALA A 156 -7.27 -9.70 9.10
CA ALA A 156 -7.87 -10.25 10.32
C ALA A 156 -8.24 -9.14 11.32
N ALA A 157 -7.38 -8.15 11.51
CA ALA A 157 -7.68 -7.00 12.35
C ALA A 157 -8.88 -6.22 11.81
N PHE A 158 -8.94 -6.01 10.50
CA PHE A 158 -10.05 -5.32 9.84
C PHE A 158 -11.37 -6.08 9.99
N ALA A 159 -11.35 -7.40 9.82
CA ALA A 159 -12.52 -8.26 10.06
C ALA A 159 -12.95 -8.22 11.53
N GLY A 160 -12.00 -8.21 12.47
CA GLY A 160 -12.30 -8.07 13.90
C GLY A 160 -12.97 -6.74 14.24
N LEU A 161 -12.47 -5.62 13.69
CA LEU A 161 -13.09 -4.31 13.86
C LEU A 161 -14.51 -4.28 13.28
N TRP A 162 -14.71 -4.84 12.08
CA TRP A 162 -16.03 -4.94 11.45
C TRP A 162 -17.07 -5.69 12.31
N LEU A 163 -16.64 -6.71 13.05
CA LEU A 163 -17.54 -7.55 13.86
C LEU A 163 -17.94 -6.92 15.20
N VAL A 164 -17.23 -5.89 15.66
CA VAL A 164 -17.40 -5.32 17.02
C VAL A 164 -18.08 -3.95 17.00
N GLN A 165 -18.23 -3.35 15.82
CA GLN A 165 -18.96 -2.10 15.60
C GLN A 165 -20.45 -2.37 15.28
#